data_AF-I4ERY6-F1
#
_entry.id   AF-I4ERY6-F1
#
_cell.length_a   1.000
_cell.length_b   1.000
_cell.length_c   1.000
_cell.angle_alpha   90.00
_cell.angle_beta   90.00
_cell.angle_gamma   90.00
#
_symmetry.space_group_name_H-M   'P 1'
#
loop_
_entity.id
_entity.type
_entity.pdbx_description
1 polymer ?
#
loop_
_entity_poly.entity_id
_entity_poly.type
_entity_poly.pdbx_seq_one_letter_code
_entity_poly.pdbx_strand_id
1 'polypeptide(L)'
;MNTRAEWPDAVALAHWQRALRSAAERLRKERGLTDPCGLTVEDGALWVNYGDLRVRVAGAYADPLTAEGLFDEIDSWAAFDREGGPGTRLDRDLQAMAEWRAQIPVLQRLWEDVAPRVFQDVQAAAGRAIPWRVAIRETEVAWKGLAPPPARQGVWGLEGEVSLQERALDFPDIVLELPHAHIYLPRLEDVEDFEEVTTILAGAVQDEVIEEVHGAWPKCLQHEHPMLATREPAGRAIWQCPQDTTVWVHVGEWGNAASSAADR
;
A
#
# COMPACT_ATOMS: atom_id res chain seq x y z
N MET A 1 38.91 20.33 -19.91
CA MET A 1 38.25 19.41 -20.85
C MET A 1 37.45 18.41 -20.01
N ASN A 2 36.14 18.63 -19.87
CA ASN A 2 35.24 17.65 -19.29
C ASN A 2 34.93 16.63 -20.38
N THR A 3 35.60 15.48 -20.38
CA THR A 3 35.12 14.28 -21.05
C THR A 3 33.80 13.92 -20.40
N ARG A 4 32.68 14.41 -20.95
CA ARG A 4 31.38 13.78 -20.73
C ARG A 4 31.60 12.32 -21.11
N ALA A 5 31.62 11.43 -20.12
CA ALA A 5 31.60 10.00 -20.37
C ALA A 5 30.50 9.74 -21.39
N GLU A 6 30.84 9.04 -22.47
CA GLU A 6 29.93 8.73 -23.57
C GLU A 6 28.76 7.95 -22.99
N TRP A 7 27.70 8.66 -22.66
CA TRP A 7 26.49 8.10 -22.11
C TRP A 7 25.59 7.67 -23.27
N PRO A 8 24.99 6.46 -23.22
CA PRO A 8 25.03 5.50 -22.11
C PRO A 8 26.33 4.68 -22.02
N ASP A 9 26.74 4.36 -20.79
CA ASP A 9 27.85 3.43 -20.52
C ASP A 9 27.59 2.07 -21.20
N ALA A 10 28.60 1.52 -21.87
CA ALA A 10 28.56 0.21 -22.53
C ALA A 10 28.11 -0.91 -21.59
N VAL A 11 28.41 -0.80 -20.28
CA VAL A 11 27.93 -1.74 -19.26
C VAL A 11 26.41 -1.68 -19.12
N ALA A 12 25.84 -0.48 -19.03
CA ALA A 12 24.40 -0.29 -18.92
C ALA A 12 23.68 -0.77 -20.20
N LEU A 13 24.24 -0.47 -21.37
CA LEU A 13 23.72 -0.95 -22.64
C LEU A 13 23.67 -2.49 -22.69
N ALA A 14 24.78 -3.16 -22.33
CA ALA A 14 24.84 -4.62 -22.33
C ALA A 14 23.90 -5.27 -21.31
N HIS A 15 23.74 -4.65 -20.13
CA HIS A 15 22.78 -5.09 -19.11
C HIS A 15 21.35 -5.11 -19.66
N TRP A 16 20.89 -3.98 -20.19
CA TRP A 16 19.52 -3.84 -20.68
C TRP A 16 19.25 -4.62 -21.96
N GLN A 17 20.24 -4.83 -22.83
CA GLN A 17 20.12 -5.73 -23.98
C GLN A 17 19.89 -7.18 -23.55
N ARG A 18 20.48 -7.60 -22.42
CA ARG A 18 20.28 -8.94 -21.88
C ARG A 18 18.90 -9.06 -21.23
N ALA A 19 18.50 -8.07 -20.44
CA ALA A 19 17.18 -8.02 -19.82
C ALA A 19 16.07 -8.07 -20.86
N LEU A 20 16.14 -7.23 -21.90
CA LEU A 20 15.14 -7.20 -22.98
C LEU A 20 15.04 -8.51 -23.74
N ARG A 21 16.17 -9.15 -24.06
CA ARG A 21 16.15 -10.47 -24.71
C ARG A 21 15.53 -11.54 -23.84
N SER A 22 15.88 -11.56 -22.54
CA SER A 22 15.30 -12.50 -21.57
C SER A 22 13.78 -12.31 -21.47
N ALA A 23 13.32 -11.06 -21.38
CA ALA A 23 11.90 -10.75 -21.35
C ALA A 23 11.20 -11.20 -22.64
N ALA A 24 11.78 -10.90 -23.81
CA ALA A 24 11.24 -11.30 -25.10
C ALA A 24 11.12 -12.82 -25.28
N GLU A 25 12.14 -13.58 -24.86
CA GLU A 25 12.11 -15.04 -24.92
C GLU A 25 11.05 -15.63 -24.00
N ARG A 26 10.90 -15.06 -22.79
CA ARG A 26 9.90 -15.47 -21.81
C ARG A 26 8.48 -15.18 -22.32
N LEU A 27 8.21 -13.98 -22.82
CA LEU A 27 6.93 -13.60 -23.44
C LEU A 27 6.60 -14.45 -24.67
N ARG A 28 7.59 -14.79 -25.49
CA ARG A 28 7.40 -15.70 -26.63
C ARG A 28 7.00 -17.09 -26.17
N LYS A 29 7.63 -17.61 -25.12
CA LYS A 29 7.35 -18.95 -24.60
C LYS A 29 6.00 -19.00 -23.88
N GLU A 30 5.68 -17.99 -23.08
CA GLU A 30 4.52 -17.97 -22.18
C GLU A 30 3.26 -17.45 -22.90
N ARG A 31 3.40 -16.51 -23.84
CA ARG A 31 2.27 -15.84 -24.53
C ARG A 31 2.31 -15.94 -26.06
N GLY A 32 3.35 -16.52 -26.66
CA GLY A 32 3.46 -16.61 -28.12
C GLY A 32 3.81 -15.29 -28.83
N LEU A 33 4.16 -14.24 -28.07
CA LEU A 33 4.45 -12.92 -28.62
C LEU A 33 5.83 -12.87 -29.29
N THR A 34 5.91 -12.24 -30.46
CA THR A 34 7.14 -12.20 -31.29
C THR A 34 7.45 -10.79 -31.77
N ASP A 35 7.15 -9.81 -30.93
CA ASP A 35 7.29 -8.41 -31.27
C ASP A 35 8.73 -7.98 -31.51
N PRO A 36 8.94 -6.99 -32.38
CA PRO A 36 10.25 -6.37 -32.52
C PRO A 36 10.65 -5.73 -31.20
N CYS A 37 11.89 -5.95 -30.79
CA CYS A 37 12.44 -5.33 -29.60
C CYS A 37 13.82 -4.73 -29.89
N GLY A 38 14.15 -3.63 -29.23
CA GLY A 38 15.40 -2.93 -29.42
C GLY A 38 15.67 -1.85 -28.39
N LEU A 39 16.90 -1.36 -28.37
CA LEU A 39 17.29 -0.23 -27.52
C LEU A 39 17.57 1.00 -28.36
N THR A 40 17.16 2.17 -27.87
CA THR A 40 17.45 3.46 -28.48
C THR A 40 17.99 4.44 -27.45
N VAL A 41 18.87 5.35 -27.90
CA VAL A 41 19.42 6.42 -27.06
C VAL A 41 18.80 7.74 -27.52
N GLU A 42 18.12 8.44 -26.63
CA GLU A 42 17.48 9.73 -26.91
C GLU A 42 17.46 10.58 -25.63
N ASP A 43 17.67 11.88 -25.75
CA ASP A 43 17.65 12.86 -24.64
C ASP A 43 18.51 12.48 -23.42
N GLY A 44 19.67 11.88 -23.66
CA GLY A 44 20.58 11.44 -22.59
C GLY A 44 20.03 10.27 -21.77
N ALA A 45 19.11 9.49 -22.32
CA ALA A 45 18.53 8.31 -21.70
C ALA A 45 18.63 7.08 -22.61
N LEU A 46 18.59 5.90 -21.99
CA LEU A 46 18.46 4.63 -22.68
C LEU A 46 17.01 4.15 -22.59
N TRP A 47 16.44 3.82 -23.74
CA TRP A 47 15.06 3.38 -23.89
C TRP A 47 15.01 1.95 -24.40
N VAL A 48 14.18 1.12 -23.78
CA VAL A 48 13.73 -0.16 -24.30
C VAL A 48 12.49 0.06 -25.16
N ASN A 49 12.47 -0.54 -26.35
CA ASN A 49 11.31 -0.61 -27.21
C ASN A 49 10.90 -2.09 -27.36
N TYR A 50 9.62 -2.40 -27.21
CA TYR A 50 9.05 -3.74 -27.40
C TYR A 50 7.67 -3.61 -28.02
N GLY A 51 7.51 -3.97 -29.30
CA GLY A 51 6.31 -3.62 -30.06
C GLY A 51 6.10 -2.10 -30.10
N ASP A 52 4.94 -1.64 -29.66
CA ASP A 52 4.62 -0.21 -29.54
C ASP A 52 4.97 0.38 -28.15
N LEU A 53 5.36 -0.47 -27.19
CA LEU A 53 5.79 -0.04 -25.86
C LEU A 53 7.20 0.56 -25.91
N ARG A 54 7.36 1.67 -25.18
CA ARG A 54 8.65 2.35 -25.01
C ARG A 54 8.87 2.72 -23.54
N VAL A 55 9.91 2.14 -22.92
CA VAL A 55 10.21 2.28 -21.48
C VAL A 55 11.60 2.85 -21.26
N ARG A 56 11.74 3.81 -20.34
CA ARG A 56 13.04 4.38 -19.96
C ARG A 56 13.73 3.50 -18.93
N VAL A 57 14.93 3.00 -19.24
CA VAL A 57 15.65 2.04 -18.39
C VAL A 57 16.99 2.57 -17.85
N ALA A 58 17.49 3.68 -18.39
CA ALA A 58 18.64 4.38 -17.80
C ALA A 58 18.60 5.89 -18.07
N GLY A 59 19.22 6.66 -17.18
CA GLY A 59 19.19 8.12 -17.15
C GLY A 59 18.39 8.62 -15.95
N ALA A 60 18.18 9.93 -15.83
CA ALA A 60 17.35 10.50 -14.76
C ALA A 60 15.92 9.92 -14.83
N TYR A 61 15.26 9.59 -13.72
CA TYR A 61 13.85 9.11 -13.74
C TYR A 61 13.60 7.82 -14.56
N ALA A 62 14.57 6.91 -14.62
CA ALA A 62 14.30 5.55 -15.14
C ALA A 62 13.57 4.73 -14.07
N ASP A 63 12.45 4.10 -14.44
CA ASP A 63 11.50 3.54 -13.48
C ASP A 63 11.56 2.00 -13.34
N PRO A 64 11.85 1.20 -14.39
CA PRO A 64 12.44 -0.11 -14.15
C PRO A 64 13.91 0.06 -13.76
N LEU A 65 14.19 -0.14 -12.46
CA LEU A 65 15.55 -0.18 -11.92
C LEU A 65 16.20 -1.56 -12.06
N THR A 66 15.43 -2.59 -12.43
CA THR A 66 15.88 -3.98 -12.49
C THR A 66 15.40 -4.69 -13.76
N ALA A 67 16.07 -5.80 -14.11
CA ALA A 67 15.69 -6.63 -15.24
C ALA A 67 14.32 -7.30 -15.07
N GLU A 68 13.95 -7.67 -13.83
CA GLU A 68 12.61 -8.24 -13.55
C GLU A 68 11.53 -7.16 -13.69
N GLY A 69 11.77 -5.96 -13.15
CA GLY A 69 10.83 -4.84 -13.31
C GLY A 69 10.59 -4.49 -14.78
N LEU A 70 11.61 -4.62 -15.65
CA LEU A 70 11.42 -4.46 -17.09
C LEU A 70 10.54 -5.57 -17.70
N PHE A 71 10.74 -6.83 -17.31
CA PHE A 71 9.87 -7.91 -17.77
C PHE A 71 8.43 -7.67 -17.32
N ASP A 72 8.23 -7.30 -16.05
CA ASP A 72 6.92 -6.99 -15.50
C ASP A 72 6.24 -5.87 -16.28
N GLU A 73 6.95 -4.81 -16.63
CA GLU A 73 6.41 -3.70 -17.42
C GLU A 73 5.98 -4.15 -18.83
N ILE A 74 6.81 -4.91 -19.55
CA ILE A 74 6.50 -5.38 -20.90
C ILE A 74 5.36 -6.41 -20.88
N ASP A 75 5.39 -7.35 -19.93
CA ASP A 75 4.34 -8.36 -19.74
C ASP A 75 3.01 -7.67 -19.43
N SER A 76 3.07 -6.60 -18.65
CA SER A 76 1.92 -5.79 -18.27
C SER A 76 1.26 -5.08 -19.44
N TRP A 77 2.07 -4.44 -20.28
CA TRP A 77 1.62 -3.82 -21.52
C TRP A 77 1.02 -4.85 -22.48
N ALA A 78 1.75 -5.94 -22.76
CA ALA A 78 1.36 -6.93 -23.74
C ALA A 78 0.01 -7.59 -23.40
N ALA A 79 -0.17 -7.90 -22.11
CA ALA A 79 -1.42 -8.38 -21.56
C ALA A 79 -2.60 -7.42 -21.76
N PHE A 80 -2.40 -6.11 -21.54
CA PHE A 80 -3.48 -5.12 -21.50
C PHE A 80 -3.82 -4.55 -22.87
N ASP A 81 -2.83 -4.03 -23.59
CA ASP A 81 -3.05 -3.32 -24.86
C ASP A 81 -3.34 -4.27 -26.03
N ARG A 82 -2.88 -5.53 -25.97
CA ARG A 82 -3.06 -6.48 -27.08
C ARG A 82 -4.11 -7.54 -26.87
N GLU A 83 -4.19 -8.13 -25.67
CA GLU A 83 -5.05 -9.30 -25.46
C GLU A 83 -6.28 -9.02 -24.59
N GLY A 84 -6.15 -8.20 -23.55
CA GLY A 84 -7.22 -7.98 -22.60
C GLY A 84 -8.19 -6.85 -22.97
N GLY A 85 -7.68 -5.74 -23.50
CA GLY A 85 -8.43 -4.49 -23.51
C GLY A 85 -8.73 -3.97 -22.09
N PRO A 86 -9.29 -2.76 -21.96
CA PRO A 86 -9.65 -2.19 -20.66
C PRO A 86 -10.68 -3.08 -19.94
N GLY A 87 -10.33 -3.51 -18.71
CA GLY A 87 -11.21 -4.29 -17.83
C GLY A 87 -10.96 -5.80 -17.77
N THR A 88 -10.02 -6.35 -18.54
CA THR A 88 -9.69 -7.78 -18.48
C THR A 88 -8.56 -8.04 -17.48
N ARG A 89 -8.84 -8.88 -16.47
CA ARG A 89 -7.87 -9.32 -15.45
C ARG A 89 -7.05 -10.50 -15.95
N LEU A 90 -5.74 -10.50 -15.70
CA LEU A 90 -4.85 -11.59 -16.08
C LEU A 90 -4.94 -12.76 -15.10
N ASP A 91 -4.55 -13.95 -15.54
CA ASP A 91 -4.50 -15.13 -14.65
C ASP A 91 -3.63 -14.89 -13.42
N ARG A 92 -2.50 -14.17 -13.55
CA ARG A 92 -1.65 -13.78 -12.41
C ARG A 92 -2.38 -12.82 -11.45
N ASP A 93 -3.20 -11.91 -11.98
CA ASP A 93 -3.95 -10.95 -11.18
C ASP A 93 -5.09 -11.67 -10.44
N LEU A 94 -5.77 -12.59 -11.13
CA LEU A 94 -6.79 -13.46 -10.55
C LEU A 94 -6.19 -14.35 -9.46
N GLN A 95 -4.98 -14.88 -9.67
CA GLN A 95 -4.24 -15.68 -8.71
C GLN A 95 -3.85 -14.84 -7.48
N ALA A 96 -3.27 -13.65 -7.67
CA ALA A 96 -2.94 -12.74 -6.58
C ALA A 96 -4.19 -12.32 -5.78
N MET A 97 -5.32 -12.04 -6.46
CA MET A 97 -6.60 -11.76 -5.81
C MET A 97 -7.13 -12.96 -5.02
N ALA A 98 -6.96 -14.18 -5.53
CA ALA A 98 -7.37 -15.40 -4.85
C ALA A 98 -6.51 -15.64 -3.59
N GLU A 99 -5.20 -15.45 -3.70
CA GLU A 99 -4.25 -15.52 -2.58
C GLU A 99 -4.57 -14.50 -1.49
N TRP A 100 -4.86 -13.25 -1.88
CA TRP A 100 -5.31 -12.23 -0.96
C TRP A 100 -6.64 -12.61 -0.28
N ARG A 101 -7.65 -13.03 -1.06
CA ARG A 101 -8.94 -13.46 -0.51
C ARG A 101 -8.82 -14.62 0.46
N ALA A 102 -7.84 -15.51 0.29
CA ALA A 102 -7.57 -16.59 1.21
C ALA A 102 -7.04 -16.10 2.58
N GLN A 103 -6.40 -14.93 2.64
CA GLN A 103 -5.89 -14.33 3.88
C GLN A 103 -6.96 -13.55 4.66
N ILE A 104 -7.98 -13.03 3.96
CA ILE A 104 -9.02 -12.17 4.55
C ILE A 104 -9.65 -12.76 5.82
N PRO A 105 -10.08 -14.04 5.89
CA PRO A 105 -10.70 -14.57 7.10
C PRO A 105 -9.77 -14.56 8.32
N VAL A 106 -8.47 -14.77 8.11
CA VAL A 106 -7.47 -14.75 9.19
C VAL A 106 -7.25 -13.32 9.68
N LEU A 107 -7.07 -12.39 8.75
CA LEU A 107 -6.94 -10.97 9.02
C LEU A 107 -8.18 -10.42 9.75
N GLN A 108 -9.37 -10.70 9.23
CA GLN A 108 -10.62 -10.24 9.81
C GLN A 108 -10.75 -10.71 11.25
N ARG A 109 -10.48 -11.99 11.52
CA ARG A 109 -10.54 -12.55 12.88
C ARG A 109 -9.54 -11.89 13.82
N LEU A 110 -8.31 -11.64 13.36
CA LEU A 110 -7.31 -10.95 14.15
C LEU A 110 -7.79 -9.55 14.59
N TRP A 111 -8.36 -8.78 13.66
CA TRP A 111 -8.91 -7.47 13.98
C TRP A 111 -10.15 -7.56 14.89
N GLU A 112 -11.02 -8.54 14.69
CA GLU A 112 -12.17 -8.81 15.56
C GLU A 112 -11.75 -9.21 16.99
N ASP A 113 -10.61 -9.89 17.15
CA ASP A 113 -10.06 -10.27 18.45
C ASP A 113 -9.39 -9.06 19.16
N VAL A 114 -8.79 -8.13 18.41
CA VAL A 114 -8.09 -6.94 18.96
C VAL A 114 -9.04 -5.78 19.26
N ALA A 115 -10.00 -5.51 18.38
CA ALA A 115 -10.90 -4.35 18.48
C ALA A 115 -11.64 -4.23 19.83
N PRO A 116 -12.16 -5.30 20.46
CA PRO A 116 -12.82 -5.19 21.76
C PRO A 116 -11.93 -4.55 22.82
N ARG A 117 -10.63 -4.85 22.82
CA ARG A 117 -9.65 -4.32 23.79
C ARG A 117 -9.49 -2.81 23.65
N VAL A 118 -9.35 -2.31 22.42
CA VAL A 118 -9.25 -0.86 22.16
C VAL A 118 -10.57 -0.16 22.48
N PHE A 119 -11.70 -0.69 21.99
CA PHE A 119 -13.00 -0.05 22.16
C PHE A 119 -13.50 -0.08 23.60
N GLN A 120 -13.08 -1.03 24.43
CA GLN A 120 -13.38 -0.99 25.86
C GLN A 120 -12.90 0.33 26.48
N ASP A 121 -11.69 0.76 26.16
CA ASP A 121 -11.09 1.96 26.73
C ASP A 121 -11.73 3.24 26.19
N VAL A 122 -11.98 3.28 24.87
CA VAL A 122 -12.66 4.39 24.21
C VAL A 122 -14.09 4.54 24.77
N GLN A 123 -14.81 3.44 24.97
CA GLN A 123 -16.15 3.46 25.55
C GLN A 123 -16.14 3.87 27.02
N ALA A 124 -15.14 3.44 27.79
CA ALA A 124 -14.95 3.85 29.18
C ALA A 124 -14.67 5.36 29.28
N ALA A 125 -13.80 5.89 28.42
CA ALA A 125 -13.51 7.32 28.34
C ALA A 125 -14.72 8.15 27.86
N ALA A 126 -15.46 7.66 26.86
CA ALA A 126 -16.66 8.32 26.34
C ALA A 126 -17.87 8.26 27.28
N GLY A 127 -17.89 7.32 28.22
CA GLY A 127 -19.05 7.03 29.07
C GLY A 127 -20.25 6.48 28.30
N ARG A 128 -20.04 5.92 27.10
CA ARG A 128 -21.09 5.37 26.24
C ARG A 128 -20.57 4.26 25.33
N ALA A 129 -21.45 3.34 24.96
CA ALA A 129 -21.14 2.33 23.95
C ALA A 129 -20.99 2.98 22.56
N ILE A 130 -20.00 2.51 21.82
CA ILE A 130 -19.72 2.92 20.43
C ILE A 130 -19.88 1.65 19.58
N PRO A 131 -20.87 1.59 18.68
CA PRO A 131 -21.01 0.45 17.78
C PRO A 131 -19.86 0.43 16.79
N TRP A 132 -19.28 -0.73 16.57
CA TRP A 132 -18.22 -0.95 15.59
C TRP A 132 -18.35 -2.36 15.02
N ARG A 133 -17.77 -2.59 13.84
CA ARG A 133 -17.57 -3.93 13.28
C ARG A 133 -16.39 -3.95 12.33
N VAL A 134 -15.73 -5.09 12.21
CA VAL A 134 -14.79 -5.34 11.11
C VAL A 134 -15.61 -5.78 9.89
N ALA A 135 -15.36 -5.19 8.73
CA ALA A 135 -16.05 -5.48 7.49
C ALA A 135 -15.06 -5.61 6.33
N ILE A 136 -15.50 -6.27 5.27
CA ILE A 136 -14.77 -6.37 4.01
C ILE A 136 -15.46 -5.44 3.01
N ARG A 137 -14.71 -4.52 2.40
CA ARG A 137 -15.21 -3.66 1.33
C ARG A 137 -14.57 -4.06 0.01
N GLU A 138 -15.40 -4.42 -0.96
CA GLU A 138 -14.98 -4.58 -2.34
C GLU A 138 -15.24 -3.25 -3.06
N THR A 139 -14.19 -2.48 -3.33
CA THR A 139 -14.31 -1.27 -4.15
C THR A 139 -14.37 -1.70 -5.61
N GLU A 140 -15.54 -1.63 -6.25
CA GLU A 140 -15.64 -1.89 -7.69
C GLU A 140 -15.29 -0.59 -8.44
N VAL A 141 -14.10 -0.48 -9.02
CA VAL A 141 -13.81 0.64 -9.93
C VAL A 141 -14.71 0.48 -11.14
N ALA A 142 -15.59 1.46 -11.39
CA ALA A 142 -16.46 1.47 -12.55
C ALA A 142 -15.63 1.73 -13.82
N TRP A 143 -14.98 0.69 -14.34
CA TRP A 143 -14.25 0.73 -15.61
C TRP A 143 -15.16 1.00 -16.81
N LYS A 144 -16.48 0.80 -16.66
CA LYS A 144 -17.52 1.17 -17.64
C LYS A 144 -17.65 2.69 -17.75
N GLY A 145 -16.67 3.35 -18.36
CA GLY A 145 -16.75 4.79 -18.64
C GLY A 145 -15.43 5.45 -19.01
N LEU A 146 -14.30 4.81 -18.71
CA LEU A 146 -12.98 5.28 -19.13
C LEU A 146 -12.76 4.85 -20.58
N ALA A 147 -13.28 5.65 -21.52
CA ALA A 147 -12.82 5.55 -22.90
C ALA A 147 -11.30 5.75 -22.91
N PRO A 148 -10.52 4.91 -23.62
CA PRO A 148 -9.09 5.15 -23.76
C PRO A 148 -8.90 6.57 -24.30
N PRO A 149 -7.94 7.34 -23.76
CA PRO A 149 -7.63 8.65 -24.33
C PRO A 149 -7.38 8.47 -25.83
N PRO A 150 -7.93 9.33 -26.69
CA PRO A 150 -7.75 9.17 -28.13
C PRO A 150 -6.26 9.13 -28.44
N ALA A 151 -5.83 8.07 -29.14
CA ALA A 151 -4.44 7.89 -29.56
C ALA A 151 -3.99 9.12 -30.37
N ARG A 152 -3.27 10.04 -29.72
CA ARG A 152 -2.66 11.17 -30.41
C ARG A 152 -1.37 10.67 -31.04
N GLN A 153 -1.41 10.46 -32.36
CA GLN A 153 -0.20 10.34 -33.16
C GLN A 153 0.62 11.64 -33.06
N GLY A 154 1.82 11.53 -32.51
CA GLY A 154 2.87 12.54 -32.62
C GLY A 154 2.87 13.59 -31.50
N VAL A 155 4.06 13.75 -30.91
CA VAL A 155 4.48 14.81 -29.98
C VAL A 155 4.16 14.54 -28.51
N TRP A 156 5.12 13.91 -27.81
CA TRP A 156 5.25 14.02 -26.35
C TRP A 156 6.29 15.08 -26.03
N GLY A 157 5.79 16.28 -25.77
CA GLY A 157 6.53 17.37 -25.19
C GLY A 157 5.53 18.26 -24.49
N LEU A 158 5.35 18.05 -23.19
CA LEU A 158 5.07 19.05 -22.15
C LEU A 158 4.63 18.35 -20.86
N GLU A 159 5.28 18.78 -19.78
CA GLU A 159 4.84 18.81 -18.39
C GLU A 159 3.38 18.39 -18.18
N GLY A 160 3.22 17.17 -17.68
CA GLY A 160 1.96 16.54 -17.38
C GLY A 160 2.26 15.06 -17.29
N GLU A 161 2.55 14.61 -16.07
CA GLU A 161 2.63 13.19 -15.75
C GLU A 161 1.39 12.51 -16.33
N VAL A 162 1.54 11.87 -17.49
CA VAL A 162 0.69 10.72 -17.78
C VAL A 162 1.29 9.63 -16.94
N SER A 163 0.91 9.64 -15.65
CA SER A 163 0.96 8.45 -14.83
C SER A 163 0.28 7.38 -15.67
N LEU A 164 1.06 6.37 -16.08
CA LEU A 164 0.53 5.05 -16.36
C LEU A 164 -0.35 4.77 -15.16
N GLN A 165 -1.67 4.90 -15.30
CA GLN A 165 -2.59 4.80 -14.17
C GLN A 165 -2.29 3.46 -13.52
N GLU A 166 -1.63 3.51 -12.37
CA GLU A 166 -1.21 2.33 -11.64
C GLU A 166 -2.43 1.46 -11.47
N ARG A 167 -2.24 0.18 -11.75
CA ARG A 167 -3.25 -0.84 -11.63
C ARG A 167 -3.83 -0.80 -10.23
N ALA A 168 -4.99 -0.18 -10.08
CA ALA A 168 -5.86 -0.48 -8.95
C ALA A 168 -6.42 -1.89 -9.23
N LEU A 169 -5.63 -2.92 -8.91
CA LEU A 169 -6.23 -4.21 -8.62
C LEU A 169 -7.08 -3.99 -7.38
N ASP A 170 -8.38 -4.08 -7.56
CA ASP A 170 -9.37 -3.90 -6.48
C ASP A 170 -9.30 -5.10 -5.52
N PHE A 171 -8.25 -5.13 -4.71
CA PHE A 171 -8.16 -6.03 -3.58
C PHE A 171 -9.23 -5.62 -2.57
N PRO A 172 -10.08 -6.54 -2.08
CA PRO A 172 -11.00 -6.24 -1.01
C PRO A 172 -10.24 -5.66 0.19
N ASP A 173 -10.69 -4.51 0.68
CA ASP A 173 -10.14 -3.87 1.87
C ASP A 173 -10.81 -4.44 3.12
N ILE A 174 -10.03 -4.59 4.18
CA ILE A 174 -10.58 -4.85 5.51
C ILE A 174 -10.67 -3.50 6.22
N VAL A 175 -11.86 -3.17 6.69
CA VAL A 175 -12.13 -1.89 7.32
C VAL A 175 -12.77 -2.09 8.69
N LEU A 176 -12.45 -1.20 9.62
CA LEU A 176 -13.20 -1.04 10.85
C LEU A 176 -14.29 0.00 10.61
N GLU A 177 -15.55 -0.41 10.62
CA GLU A 177 -16.69 0.48 10.43
C GLU A 177 -17.18 1.03 11.77
N LEU A 178 -17.28 2.36 11.82
CA LEU A 178 -17.90 3.15 12.86
C LEU A 178 -19.25 3.69 12.34
N PRO A 179 -20.09 4.32 13.19
CA PRO A 179 -21.39 4.82 12.75
C PRO A 179 -21.33 5.86 11.63
N HIS A 180 -20.26 6.67 11.58
CA HIS A 180 -20.11 7.76 10.62
C HIS A 180 -18.77 7.74 9.85
N ALA A 181 -17.85 6.83 10.21
CA ALA A 181 -16.54 6.68 9.60
C ALA A 181 -16.20 5.21 9.29
N HIS A 182 -15.12 5.02 8.55
CA HIS A 182 -14.47 3.73 8.40
C HIS A 182 -12.96 3.93 8.38
N ILE A 183 -12.24 2.98 8.97
CA ILE A 183 -10.79 3.01 9.08
C ILE A 183 -10.24 1.84 8.26
N TYR A 184 -9.34 2.12 7.33
CA TYR A 184 -8.66 1.07 6.56
C TYR A 184 -7.66 0.35 7.47
N LEU A 185 -7.79 -0.97 7.56
CA LEU A 185 -6.95 -1.79 8.41
C LEU A 185 -5.77 -2.34 7.59
N PRO A 186 -4.53 -2.20 8.08
CA PRO A 186 -3.35 -2.59 7.31
C PRO A 186 -3.26 -4.10 7.08
N ARG A 187 -2.42 -4.48 6.11
CA ARG A 187 -2.12 -5.87 5.77
C ARG A 187 -1.12 -6.45 6.80
N LEU A 188 -1.20 -7.77 7.02
CA LEU A 188 -0.35 -8.49 7.98
C LEU A 188 1.11 -8.68 7.54
N GLU A 189 1.44 -8.34 6.28
CA GLU A 189 2.81 -8.46 5.76
C GLU A 189 3.82 -7.69 6.61
N ASP A 190 3.34 -6.67 7.34
CA ASP A 190 4.11 -5.79 8.20
C ASP A 190 3.85 -5.99 9.71
N VAL A 191 3.11 -7.02 10.14
CA VAL A 191 2.74 -7.16 11.56
C VAL A 191 3.25 -8.46 12.17
N GLU A 192 4.08 -8.33 13.20
CA GLU A 192 4.82 -9.44 13.81
C GLU A 192 4.08 -10.06 15.01
N ASP A 193 3.27 -9.28 15.75
CA ASP A 193 2.57 -9.74 16.95
C ASP A 193 1.24 -9.02 17.29
N PHE A 194 0.45 -9.63 18.19
CA PHE A 194 -0.88 -9.14 18.61
C PHE A 194 -0.86 -7.75 19.27
N GLU A 195 0.21 -7.40 19.98
CA GLU A 195 0.33 -6.10 20.67
C GLU A 195 0.69 -4.99 19.68
N GLU A 196 1.45 -5.31 18.63
CA GLU A 196 1.66 -4.42 17.49
C GLU A 196 0.33 -4.10 16.79
N VAL A 197 -0.47 -5.11 16.45
CA VAL A 197 -1.84 -4.92 15.90
C VAL A 197 -2.68 -4.04 16.82
N THR A 198 -2.61 -4.29 18.12
CA THR A 198 -3.35 -3.51 19.13
C THR A 198 -2.92 -2.05 19.14
N THR A 199 -1.61 -1.79 19.06
CA THR A 199 -1.06 -0.43 19.03
C THR A 199 -1.44 0.30 17.76
N ILE A 200 -1.36 -0.37 16.60
CA ILE A 200 -1.77 0.16 15.30
C ILE A 200 -3.25 0.54 15.33
N LEU A 201 -4.12 -0.36 15.79
CA LEU A 201 -5.55 -0.08 15.88
C LEU A 201 -5.83 1.08 16.84
N ALA A 202 -5.19 1.08 17.99
CA ALA A 202 -5.30 2.14 18.99
C ALA A 202 -4.92 3.50 18.39
N GLY A 203 -3.82 3.58 17.64
CA GLY A 203 -3.40 4.79 16.95
C GLY A 203 -4.39 5.22 15.85
N ALA A 204 -4.84 4.30 15.00
CA ALA A 204 -5.79 4.64 13.94
C ALA A 204 -7.15 5.11 14.50
N VAL A 205 -7.63 4.46 15.57
CA VAL A 205 -8.84 4.89 16.29
C VAL A 205 -8.61 6.24 16.98
N GLN A 206 -7.41 6.52 17.47
CA GLN A 206 -7.06 7.84 18.03
C GLN A 206 -7.27 8.94 17.00
N ASP A 207 -6.74 8.76 15.81
CA ASP A 207 -6.75 9.79 14.77
C ASP A 207 -8.18 10.02 14.24
N GLU A 208 -8.96 8.95 14.05
CA GLU A 208 -10.28 9.02 13.41
C GLU A 208 -11.43 9.29 14.38
N VAL A 209 -11.42 8.73 15.60
CA VAL A 209 -12.53 8.90 16.58
C VAL A 209 -12.51 10.28 17.24
N ILE A 210 -11.37 10.98 17.31
CA ILE A 210 -11.30 12.36 17.82
C ILE A 210 -12.25 13.29 17.06
N GLU A 211 -12.41 13.05 15.75
CA GLU A 211 -13.26 13.86 14.89
C GLU A 211 -14.76 13.56 15.10
N GLU A 212 -15.11 12.30 15.40
CA GLU A 212 -16.51 11.89 15.56
C GLU A 212 -17.05 12.02 16.98
N VAL A 213 -16.21 11.74 17.98
CA VAL A 213 -16.62 11.67 19.39
C VAL A 213 -15.63 12.44 20.26
N HIS A 214 -15.83 13.76 20.30
CA HIS A 214 -15.10 14.63 21.21
C HIS A 214 -15.15 14.10 22.65
N GLY A 215 -13.98 13.85 23.23
CA GLY A 215 -13.82 13.39 24.61
C GLY A 215 -13.96 11.89 24.83
N ALA A 216 -14.12 11.07 23.79
CA ALA A 216 -14.10 9.59 23.89
C ALA A 216 -12.72 8.99 24.15
N TRP A 217 -11.72 9.82 24.43
CA TRP A 217 -10.35 9.38 24.45
C TRP A 217 -9.80 9.21 25.87
N PRO A 218 -9.00 8.16 26.14
CA PRO A 218 -8.21 8.06 27.37
C PRO A 218 -7.42 9.35 27.65
N LYS A 219 -7.89 10.12 28.64
CA LYS A 219 -7.24 11.36 29.08
C LYS A 219 -6.14 11.05 30.07
N CYS A 220 -4.96 11.65 29.93
CA CYS A 220 -3.89 11.45 30.90
C CYS A 220 -4.39 11.66 32.34
N LEU A 221 -4.00 10.75 33.24
CA LEU A 221 -4.43 10.76 34.64
C LEU A 221 -3.86 11.94 35.45
N GLN A 222 -2.80 12.57 34.94
CA GLN A 222 -2.07 13.65 35.61
C GLN A 222 -2.14 15.00 34.88
N HIS A 223 -2.47 15.00 33.58
CA HIS A 223 -2.37 16.17 32.71
C HIS A 223 -3.63 16.32 31.83
N GLU A 224 -3.95 17.55 31.42
CA GLU A 224 -5.10 17.83 30.56
C GLU A 224 -4.80 17.62 29.06
N HIS A 225 -4.49 16.39 28.67
CA HIS A 225 -4.28 16.01 27.27
C HIS A 225 -4.65 14.54 27.02
N PRO A 226 -4.92 14.15 25.75
CA PRO A 226 -5.06 12.75 25.38
C PRO A 226 -3.77 11.95 25.66
N MET A 227 -3.90 10.65 25.95
CA MET A 227 -2.77 9.72 25.93
C MET A 227 -2.49 9.26 24.50
N LEU A 228 -1.28 8.78 24.20
CA LEU A 228 -0.89 8.28 22.89
C LEU A 228 -0.82 6.75 22.90
N ALA A 229 -1.31 6.11 21.83
CA ALA A 229 -1.05 4.69 21.60
C ALA A 229 0.45 4.48 21.35
N THR A 230 1.08 3.58 22.11
CA THR A 230 2.46 3.17 21.89
C THR A 230 2.72 1.78 22.47
N ARG A 231 3.97 1.30 22.38
CA ARG A 231 4.42 0.05 22.99
C ARG A 231 5.38 0.31 24.14
N GLU A 232 5.24 -0.48 25.19
CA GLU A 232 6.27 -0.57 26.23
C GLU A 232 7.49 -1.35 25.72
N PRO A 233 8.68 -1.24 26.37
CA PRO A 233 9.87 -2.00 25.97
C PRO A 233 9.69 -3.52 25.99
N ALA A 234 8.78 -4.04 26.82
CA ALA A 234 8.43 -5.46 26.86
C ALA A 234 7.43 -5.88 25.74
N GLY A 235 7.00 -4.92 24.90
CA GLY A 235 6.24 -5.16 23.69
C GLY A 235 4.73 -4.98 23.81
N ARG A 236 4.16 -4.77 25.01
CA ARG A 236 2.70 -4.59 25.16
C ARG A 236 2.21 -3.21 24.72
N ALA A 237 1.00 -3.17 24.19
CA ALA A 237 0.29 -1.95 23.83
C ALA A 237 -0.13 -1.18 25.08
N ILE A 238 0.20 0.11 25.12
CA ILE A 238 -0.12 1.03 26.20
C ILE A 238 -0.68 2.34 25.66
N TRP A 239 -1.53 2.98 26.46
CA TRP A 239 -1.77 4.42 26.40
C TRP A 239 -0.69 5.10 27.24
N GLN A 240 0.14 5.95 26.64
CA GLN A 240 1.21 6.66 27.33
C GLN A 240 0.97 8.18 27.32
N CYS A 241 1.28 8.84 28.43
CA CYS A 241 1.27 10.29 28.52
C CYS A 241 2.39 10.90 27.66
N PRO A 242 2.09 11.80 26.71
CA PRO A 242 3.11 12.47 25.89
C PRO A 242 4.06 13.39 26.69
N GLN A 243 3.67 13.85 27.87
CA GLN A 243 4.48 14.74 28.71
C GLN A 243 5.31 13.99 29.75
N ASP A 244 4.92 12.77 30.09
CA ASP A 244 5.58 11.94 31.10
C ASP A 244 5.45 10.47 30.72
N THR A 245 6.52 9.89 30.18
CA THR A 245 6.53 8.50 29.71
C THR A 245 6.37 7.47 30.82
N THR A 246 6.48 7.86 32.09
CA THR A 246 6.25 6.99 33.25
C THR A 246 4.77 6.82 33.56
N VAL A 247 3.91 7.70 33.02
CA VAL A 247 2.45 7.63 33.19
C VAL A 247 1.85 6.90 31.99
N TRP A 248 1.45 5.66 32.21
CA TRP A 248 0.84 4.83 31.18
C TRP A 248 -0.20 3.87 31.77
N VAL A 249 -1.04 3.32 30.90
CA VAL A 249 -2.03 2.28 31.21
C VAL A 249 -2.04 1.30 30.04
N HIS A 250 -2.15 -0.01 30.30
CA HIS A 250 -2.30 -0.96 29.20
C HIS A 250 -3.60 -0.71 28.43
N VAL A 251 -3.55 -0.87 27.11
CA VAL A 251 -4.76 -0.87 26.30
C VAL A 251 -5.67 -2.01 26.77
N GLY A 252 -6.97 -1.78 26.89
CA GLY A 252 -7.98 -2.66 27.47
C GLY A 252 -8.17 -2.54 28.98
N GLU A 253 -7.41 -1.70 29.67
CA GLU A 253 -7.46 -1.54 31.13
C GLU A 253 -7.93 -0.14 31.57
N TRP A 254 -8.28 0.74 30.63
CA TRP A 254 -8.76 2.09 30.94
C TRP A 254 -10.12 2.04 31.64
N GLY A 255 -10.24 2.76 32.77
CA GLY A 255 -11.47 2.78 33.57
C GLY A 255 -11.68 1.58 34.50
N ASN A 256 -10.87 0.51 34.36
CA ASN A 256 -10.79 -0.57 35.35
C ASN A 256 -9.79 -0.13 36.44
N ALA A 257 -10.30 0.19 37.62
CA ALA A 257 -9.55 0.84 38.69
C ALA A 257 -8.32 0.04 39.18
N ALA A 258 -7.18 0.24 38.53
CA ALA A 258 -5.82 0.11 39.05
C ALA A 258 -4.82 0.62 37.99
N SER A 259 -5.04 1.84 37.47
CA SER A 259 -3.97 2.52 36.74
C SER A 259 -2.79 2.67 37.69
N SER A 260 -1.72 1.93 37.43
CA SER A 260 -0.46 2.06 38.14
C SER A 260 0.03 3.49 37.97
N ALA A 261 -0.30 4.36 38.94
CA ALA A 261 0.68 5.36 39.35
C ALA A 261 1.89 4.52 39.71
N ALA A 262 2.91 4.53 38.84
CA ALA A 262 4.14 3.78 39.00
C ALA A 262 4.49 3.73 40.49
N ASP A 263 4.46 2.52 41.07
CA ASP A 263 4.89 2.33 42.43
C ASP A 263 6.30 2.93 42.53
N ARG A 264 6.41 3.91 43.44
CA ARG A 264 7.60 4.66 43.88
C ARG A 264 8.95 4.05 43.58
#